data_AF-A0A2A3YMG7-F1
#
_entry.id   AF-A0A2A3YMG7-F1
#
_cell.length_a   1.000
_cell.length_b   1.000
_cell.length_c   1.000
_cell.angle_alpha   90.00
_cell.angle_beta   90.00
_cell.angle_gamma   90.00
#
_symmetry.space_group_name_H-M   'P 1'
#
loop_
_entity.id
_entity.type
_entity.pdbx_description
1 polymer ?
#
loop_
_entity_poly.entity_id
_entity_poly.type
_entity_poly.pdbx_seq_one_letter_code
_entity_poly.pdbx_strand_id
1 'polypeptide(L)'
;MTAIAQHAAPHPHPREDPHAVQILLCTAQFSDDAEVLDELARFAVTALVLRKIAHNPATTEHTLEHLIELDQRWLTFAVTRRRDLSPAFIERIARRLTDRNAIFHASSAPNASPETLRYLAAHPSAPPATAETVAQRLGTGPLSVA
;
A
#
# COMPACT_ATOMS: atom_id res chain seq x y z
N MET A 1 23.76 54.11 -5.09
CA MET A 1 24.24 52.85 -5.70
C MET A 1 23.77 51.70 -4.82
N THR A 2 22.62 51.13 -5.16
CA THR A 2 21.89 50.17 -4.32
C THR A 2 22.37 48.76 -4.65
N ALA A 3 23.10 48.13 -3.72
CA ALA A 3 23.47 46.73 -3.81
C ALA A 3 22.27 45.88 -3.41
N ILE A 4 21.63 45.24 -4.38
CA ILE A 4 20.54 44.29 -4.16
C ILE A 4 21.18 43.01 -3.63
N ALA A 5 20.96 42.73 -2.35
CA ALA A 5 21.30 41.47 -1.74
C ALA A 5 20.55 40.36 -2.49
N GLN A 6 21.31 39.45 -3.12
CA GLN A 6 20.77 38.22 -3.69
C GLN A 6 20.28 37.35 -2.54
N HIS A 7 18.99 37.48 -2.24
CA HIS A 7 18.27 36.56 -1.38
C HIS A 7 18.11 35.25 -2.17
N ALA A 8 18.99 34.29 -1.91
CA ALA A 8 18.78 32.91 -2.34
C ALA A 8 17.51 32.42 -1.64
N ALA A 9 16.40 32.38 -2.38
CA ALA A 9 15.17 31.78 -1.90
C ALA A 9 15.44 30.29 -1.61
N PRO A 10 15.07 29.77 -0.44
CA PRO A 10 15.11 28.33 -0.21
C PRO A 10 14.12 27.68 -1.18
N HIS A 11 14.54 26.61 -1.84
CA HIS A 11 13.66 25.80 -2.68
C HIS A 11 12.40 25.44 -1.88
N PRO A 12 11.19 25.72 -2.37
CA PRO A 12 9.98 25.42 -1.62
C PRO A 12 9.89 23.92 -1.46
N HIS A 13 9.75 23.46 -0.22
CA HIS A 13 9.43 22.08 0.05
C HIS A 13 8.13 21.73 -0.70
N PRO A 14 8.02 20.55 -1.34
CA PRO A 14 6.84 20.15 -2.11
C PRO A 14 5.51 20.19 -1.35
N ARG A 15 5.54 20.41 -0.03
CA ARG A 15 4.35 20.56 0.83
C ARG A 15 3.58 21.86 0.61
N GLU A 16 4.15 22.88 -0.01
CA GLU A 16 3.53 24.21 -0.09
C GLU A 16 3.18 24.68 -1.51
N ASP A 17 3.69 24.03 -2.55
CA ASP A 17 3.35 24.34 -3.95
C ASP A 17 2.27 23.39 -4.49
N PRO A 18 1.03 23.85 -4.71
CA PRO A 18 -0.04 23.04 -5.27
C PRO A 18 0.29 22.42 -6.63
N HIS A 19 1.09 23.11 -7.46
CA HIS A 19 1.47 22.61 -8.77
C HIS A 19 2.47 21.45 -8.64
N ALA A 20 3.47 21.58 -7.76
CA ALA A 20 4.37 20.48 -7.43
C ALA A 20 3.59 19.27 -6.88
N VAL A 21 2.64 19.46 -5.96
CA VAL A 21 1.79 18.36 -5.45
C VAL A 21 1.02 17.67 -6.57
N GLN A 22 0.45 18.45 -7.50
CA GLN A 22 -0.29 17.89 -8.64
C GLN A 22 0.62 17.06 -9.56
N ILE A 23 1.86 17.51 -9.82
CA ILE A 23 2.84 16.73 -10.58
C ILE A 23 3.11 15.40 -9.88
N LEU A 24 3.39 15.40 -8.58
CA LEU A 24 3.68 14.16 -7.84
C LEU A 24 2.48 13.20 -7.84
N LEU A 25 1.25 13.73 -7.75
CA LEU A 25 0.03 12.92 -7.87
C LEU A 25 -0.12 12.30 -9.26
N CYS A 26 0.16 13.06 -10.32
CA CYS A 26 0.14 12.56 -11.69
C CYS A 26 1.21 11.48 -11.88
N THR A 27 2.45 11.72 -11.43
CA THR A 27 3.54 10.74 -11.50
C THR A 27 3.18 9.46 -10.76
N ALA A 28 2.72 9.56 -9.51
CA ALA A 28 2.32 8.39 -8.72
C ALA A 28 1.19 7.58 -9.37
N GLN A 29 0.25 8.26 -10.05
CA GLN A 29 -0.91 7.60 -10.64
C GLN A 29 -0.64 6.97 -12.00
N PHE A 30 0.20 7.61 -12.83
CA PHE A 30 0.29 7.30 -14.26
C PHE A 30 1.67 6.88 -14.73
N SER A 31 2.71 6.98 -13.90
CA SER A 31 4.04 6.48 -14.26
C SER A 31 4.00 4.95 -14.40
N ASP A 32 4.64 4.46 -15.45
CA ASP A 32 4.93 3.06 -15.73
C ASP A 32 6.36 2.67 -15.31
N ASP A 33 7.14 3.62 -14.78
CA ASP A 33 8.51 3.45 -14.33
C ASP A 33 8.54 3.09 -12.83
N ALA A 34 8.89 1.85 -12.55
CA ALA A 34 8.99 1.33 -11.20
C ALA A 34 10.05 2.05 -10.35
N GLU A 35 11.17 2.51 -10.95
CA GLU A 35 12.23 3.19 -10.21
C GLU A 35 11.77 4.59 -9.78
N VAL A 36 11.06 5.31 -10.66
CA VAL A 36 10.45 6.60 -10.34
C VAL A 36 9.43 6.47 -9.20
N LEU A 37 8.62 5.40 -9.21
CA LEU A 37 7.65 5.15 -8.14
C LEU A 37 8.33 4.78 -6.82
N ASP A 38 9.44 4.03 -6.86
CA ASP A 38 10.23 3.70 -5.66
C ASP A 38 10.90 4.93 -5.07
N GLU A 39 11.52 5.75 -5.91
CA GLU A 39 12.12 7.01 -5.51
C GLU A 39 11.08 7.94 -4.86
N LEU A 40 9.92 8.10 -5.51
CA LEU A 40 8.83 8.91 -5.01
C LEU A 40 8.30 8.43 -3.65
N ALA A 41 8.26 7.11 -3.42
CA ALA A 41 7.87 6.55 -2.13
C ALA A 41 8.86 6.89 -1.00
N ARG A 42 10.16 6.97 -1.30
CA ARG A 42 11.22 7.26 -0.32
C ARG A 42 11.32 8.73 0.07
N PHE A 43 10.86 9.66 -0.78
CA PHE A 43 10.98 11.11 -0.56
C PHE A 43 9.93 11.73 0.40
N ALA A 44 9.39 10.96 1.36
CA ALA A 44 8.50 11.42 2.43
C ALA A 44 7.34 12.33 1.94
N VAL A 45 6.68 11.88 0.86
CA VAL A 45 5.56 12.57 0.20
C VAL A 45 4.26 12.52 1.03
N THR A 46 3.20 13.17 0.53
CA THR A 46 1.89 13.16 1.21
C THR A 46 1.25 11.76 1.19
N ALA A 47 0.39 11.49 2.17
CA ALA A 47 -0.35 10.22 2.25
C ALA A 47 -1.17 9.93 0.98
N LEU A 48 -1.64 10.97 0.29
CA LEU A 48 -2.37 10.82 -0.96
C LEU A 48 -1.47 10.31 -2.09
N VAL A 49 -0.24 10.80 -2.19
CA VAL A 49 0.75 10.33 -3.17
C VAL A 49 1.11 8.88 -2.89
N LEU A 50 1.41 8.51 -1.64
CA LEU A 50 1.70 7.11 -1.25
C LEU A 50 0.54 6.17 -1.59
N ARG A 51 -0.70 6.61 -1.38
CA ARG A 51 -1.89 5.83 -1.77
C ARG A 51 -2.01 5.65 -3.29
N LYS A 52 -1.65 6.67 -4.09
CA LYS A 52 -1.61 6.55 -5.55
C LYS A 52 -0.54 5.53 -5.99
N ILE A 53 0.66 5.61 -5.42
CA ILE A 53 1.73 4.63 -5.65
C ILE A 53 1.25 3.22 -5.29
N ALA A 54 0.60 3.04 -4.12
CA ALA A 54 0.10 1.74 -3.70
C ALA A 54 -0.89 1.12 -4.71
N HIS A 55 -1.72 1.94 -5.36
CA HIS A 55 -2.68 1.49 -6.38
C HIS A 55 -2.11 1.35 -7.78
N ASN A 56 -0.91 1.86 -8.05
CA ASN A 56 -0.30 1.82 -9.37
C ASN A 56 0.25 0.40 -9.66
N PRO A 57 -0.19 -0.25 -10.76
CA PRO A 57 0.25 -1.61 -11.12
C PRO A 57 1.75 -1.71 -11.45
N ALA A 58 2.40 -0.61 -11.85
CA ALA A 58 3.85 -0.57 -12.09
C ALA A 58 4.66 -0.58 -10.79
N THR A 59 4.04 -0.29 -9.64
CA THR A 59 4.72 -0.32 -8.34
C THR A 59 5.12 -1.75 -7.98
N THR A 60 6.41 -1.94 -7.70
CA THR A 60 7.00 -3.24 -7.35
C THR A 60 6.57 -3.72 -5.98
N GLU A 61 6.60 -5.03 -5.75
CA GLU A 61 6.38 -5.63 -4.42
C GLU A 61 7.33 -5.03 -3.36
N HIS A 62 8.59 -4.75 -3.71
CA HIS A 62 9.56 -4.16 -2.78
C HIS A 62 9.11 -2.76 -2.30
N THR A 63 8.67 -1.91 -3.22
CA THR A 63 8.14 -0.59 -2.86
C THR A 63 6.85 -0.72 -2.04
N LEU A 64 5.97 -1.66 -2.36
CA LEU A 64 4.73 -1.89 -1.58
C LEU A 64 5.02 -2.38 -0.16
N GLU A 65 6.04 -3.22 0.03
CA GLU A 65 6.53 -3.61 1.36
C GLU A 65 6.97 -2.38 2.16
N HIS A 66 7.78 -1.50 1.55
CA HIS A 66 8.20 -0.26 2.19
C HIS A 66 7.00 0.60 2.60
N LEU A 67 5.98 0.72 1.75
CA LEU A 67 4.74 1.45 2.07
C LEU A 67 4.02 0.86 3.29
N ILE A 68 3.91 -0.47 3.39
CA ILE A 68 3.28 -1.12 4.55
C ILE A 68 4.10 -0.91 5.82
N GLU A 69 5.43 -0.89 5.72
CA GLU A 69 6.31 -0.60 6.85
C GLU A 69 6.17 0.84 7.37
N LEU A 70 5.94 1.80 6.47
CA LEU A 70 5.65 3.19 6.82
C LEU A 70 4.30 3.35 7.56
N ASP A 71 3.25 2.71 7.04
CA ASP A 71 1.90 2.79 7.62
C ASP A 71 1.10 1.51 7.36
N GLN A 72 1.21 0.57 8.31
CA GLN A 72 0.45 -0.68 8.24
C GLN A 72 -1.06 -0.45 8.21
N ARG A 73 -1.58 0.61 8.81
CA ARG A 73 -3.02 0.76 9.01
C ARG A 73 -3.72 1.19 7.74
N TRP A 74 -3.21 2.21 7.08
CA TRP A 74 -3.87 2.81 5.92
C TRP A 74 -3.41 2.22 4.59
N LEU A 75 -2.11 1.89 4.46
CA LEU A 75 -1.55 1.45 3.17
C LEU A 75 -1.79 -0.05 2.93
N THR A 76 -1.90 -0.87 3.98
CA THR A 76 -2.22 -2.30 3.82
C THR A 76 -3.50 -2.50 3.02
N PHE A 77 -4.57 -1.74 3.27
CA PHE A 77 -5.81 -1.88 2.49
C PHE A 77 -5.61 -1.58 1.00
N ALA A 78 -4.87 -0.52 0.67
CA ALA A 78 -4.62 -0.15 -0.71
C ALA A 78 -3.81 -1.24 -1.44
N VAL A 79 -2.81 -1.79 -0.75
CA VAL A 79 -1.96 -2.87 -1.28
C VAL A 79 -2.74 -4.17 -1.40
N THR A 80 -3.38 -4.65 -0.34
CA THR A 80 -3.99 -6.00 -0.31
C THR A 80 -5.20 -6.15 -1.21
N ARG A 81 -5.82 -5.05 -1.68
CA ARG A 81 -6.94 -5.09 -2.64
C ARG A 81 -6.52 -5.31 -4.08
N ARG A 82 -5.21 -5.23 -4.37
CA ARG A 82 -4.66 -5.50 -5.70
C ARG A 82 -4.82 -6.96 -6.10
N ARG A 83 -5.07 -7.16 -7.39
CA ARG A 83 -5.29 -8.50 -8.00
C ARG A 83 -4.08 -9.01 -8.77
N ASP A 84 -3.09 -8.17 -8.97
CA ASP A 84 -1.83 -8.45 -9.65
C ASP A 84 -0.73 -8.96 -8.70
N LEU A 85 -0.96 -8.91 -7.38
CA LEU A 85 0.01 -9.38 -6.38
C LEU A 85 0.01 -10.90 -6.24
N SER A 86 1.20 -11.46 -6.03
CA SER A 86 1.37 -12.90 -5.86
C SER A 86 0.83 -13.38 -4.49
N PRO A 87 0.31 -14.62 -4.39
CA PRO A 87 -0.05 -15.20 -3.09
C PRO A 87 1.11 -15.22 -2.09
N ALA A 88 2.35 -15.43 -2.57
CA ALA A 88 3.56 -15.43 -1.75
C ALA A 88 3.87 -14.05 -1.15
N PHE A 89 3.62 -12.97 -1.89
CA PHE A 89 3.71 -11.62 -1.36
C PHE A 89 2.66 -11.38 -0.26
N ILE A 90 1.41 -11.76 -0.50
CA ILE A 90 0.32 -11.62 0.48
C ILE A 90 0.63 -12.40 1.76
N GLU A 91 1.18 -13.61 1.65
CA GLU A 91 1.63 -14.37 2.83
C GLU A 91 2.73 -13.62 3.58
N ARG A 92 3.77 -13.17 2.88
CA ARG A 92 4.92 -12.49 3.48
C ARG A 92 4.53 -11.24 4.25
N ILE A 93 3.64 -10.41 3.70
CA ILE A 93 3.10 -9.25 4.44
C ILE A 93 2.27 -9.70 5.63
N ALA A 94 1.38 -10.69 5.46
CA ALA A 94 0.49 -11.18 6.52
C ALA A 94 1.25 -11.63 7.77
N ARG A 95 2.41 -12.29 7.61
CA ARG A 95 3.27 -12.74 8.72
C ARG A 95 3.88 -11.61 9.55
N ARG A 96 3.86 -10.37 9.06
CA ARG A 96 4.48 -9.20 9.71
C ARG A 96 3.45 -8.17 10.19
N LEU A 97 2.16 -8.38 9.91
CA LEU A 97 1.11 -7.47 10.34
C LEU A 97 0.87 -7.58 11.84
N THR A 98 0.84 -6.44 12.52
CA THR A 98 0.53 -6.38 13.96
C THR A 98 -0.74 -5.58 14.24
N ASP A 99 -1.09 -4.66 13.33
CA ASP A 99 -2.28 -3.84 13.44
C ASP A 99 -3.57 -4.63 13.10
N ARG A 100 -4.58 -4.46 13.97
CA ARG A 100 -5.89 -5.13 13.87
C ARG A 100 -6.59 -4.84 12.54
N ASN A 101 -6.56 -3.59 12.06
CA ASN A 101 -7.21 -3.22 10.81
C ASN A 101 -6.43 -3.76 9.61
N ALA A 102 -5.10 -3.70 9.67
CA ALA A 102 -4.24 -4.27 8.64
C ALA A 102 -4.52 -5.77 8.45
N ILE A 103 -4.61 -6.53 9.55
CA ILE A 103 -4.94 -7.97 9.54
C ILE A 103 -6.31 -8.22 8.88
N PHE A 104 -7.32 -7.43 9.26
CA PHE A 104 -8.64 -7.52 8.64
C PHE A 104 -8.60 -7.25 7.13
N HIS A 105 -7.91 -6.20 6.71
CA HIS A 105 -7.78 -5.85 5.29
C HIS A 105 -7.01 -6.90 4.50
N ALA A 106 -5.96 -7.49 5.06
CA ALA A 106 -5.23 -8.60 4.46
C ALA A 106 -6.10 -9.86 4.30
N SER A 107 -7.03 -10.12 5.22
CA SER A 107 -7.97 -11.24 5.11
C SER A 107 -8.92 -11.14 3.91
N SER A 108 -9.05 -9.93 3.36
CA SER A 108 -9.85 -9.63 2.17
C SER A 108 -9.02 -9.60 0.87
N ALA A 109 -7.73 -9.95 0.92
CA ALA A 109 -6.86 -9.92 -0.25
C ALA A 109 -7.27 -10.99 -1.28
N PRO A 110 -7.53 -10.63 -2.55
CA PRO A 110 -8.16 -11.54 -3.51
C PRO A 110 -7.32 -12.79 -3.76
N ASN A 111 -6.00 -12.66 -3.76
CA ASN A 111 -5.06 -13.75 -4.06
C ASN A 111 -4.47 -14.41 -2.79
N ALA A 112 -4.98 -14.11 -1.60
CA ALA A 112 -4.56 -14.81 -0.38
C ALA A 112 -4.86 -16.31 -0.47
N SER A 113 -3.86 -17.15 -0.20
CA SER A 113 -4.05 -18.59 -0.13
C SER A 113 -4.96 -18.99 1.05
N PRO A 114 -5.63 -20.15 0.99
CA PRO A 114 -6.39 -20.67 2.13
C PRO A 114 -5.59 -20.75 3.43
N GLU A 115 -4.30 -21.12 3.35
CA GLU A 115 -3.38 -21.16 4.49
C GLU A 115 -3.16 -19.78 5.09
N THR A 116 -2.93 -18.77 4.24
CA THR A 116 -2.75 -17.37 4.69
C THR A 116 -4.03 -16.84 5.32
N LEU A 117 -5.20 -17.15 4.75
CA LEU A 117 -6.49 -16.76 5.31
C LEU A 117 -6.73 -17.38 6.69
N ARG A 118 -6.48 -18.69 6.85
CA ARG A 118 -6.58 -19.35 8.16
C ARG A 118 -5.60 -18.74 9.18
N TYR A 119 -4.37 -18.44 8.75
CA TYR A 119 -3.40 -17.77 9.61
C TYR A 119 -3.90 -16.41 10.10
N LEU A 120 -4.44 -15.57 9.21
CA LEU A 120 -4.99 -14.26 9.57
C LEU A 120 -6.20 -14.36 10.50
N ALA A 121 -7.07 -15.36 10.32
CA ALA A 121 -8.21 -15.63 11.21
C ALA A 121 -7.77 -16.06 12.62
N ALA A 122 -6.67 -16.80 12.73
CA ALA A 122 -6.12 -17.27 14.00
C ALA A 122 -5.16 -16.25 14.66
N HIS A 123 -4.88 -15.13 14.01
CA HIS A 123 -3.90 -14.17 14.50
C HIS A 123 -4.37 -13.53 15.82
N PRO A 124 -3.54 -13.42 16.88
CA PRO A 124 -3.97 -12.92 18.19
C PRO A 124 -4.60 -11.52 18.18
N SER A 125 -4.08 -10.64 17.32
CA SER A 125 -4.60 -9.27 17.14
C SER A 125 -5.75 -9.16 16.13
N ALA A 126 -6.23 -10.27 15.56
CA ALA A 126 -7.30 -10.23 14.56
C ALA A 126 -8.64 -9.78 15.18
N PRO A 127 -9.39 -8.87 14.53
CA PRO A 127 -10.77 -8.62 14.90
C PRO A 127 -11.63 -9.88 14.69
N PRO A 128 -12.73 -10.06 15.46
CA PRO A 128 -13.69 -11.14 15.23
C PRO A 128 -14.22 -11.21 13.79
N ALA A 129 -14.41 -10.05 13.15
CA ALA A 129 -14.84 -9.94 11.76
C ALA A 129 -13.87 -10.59 10.74
N THR A 130 -12.58 -10.77 11.09
CA THR A 130 -11.62 -11.46 10.24
C THR A 130 -11.97 -12.95 10.13
N ALA A 131 -12.37 -13.59 11.22
CA ALA A 131 -12.77 -15.00 11.20
C ALA A 131 -14.02 -15.21 10.33
N GLU A 132 -15.01 -14.32 10.44
CA GLU A 132 -16.21 -14.35 9.60
C GLU A 132 -15.88 -14.16 8.11
N THR A 133 -15.07 -13.15 7.79
CA THR A 133 -14.61 -12.88 6.42
C THR A 133 -13.90 -14.09 5.81
N VAL A 134 -13.00 -14.72 6.59
CA VAL A 134 -12.27 -15.91 6.16
C VAL A 134 -13.20 -17.10 5.99
N ALA A 135 -14.14 -17.32 6.91
CA ALA A 135 -15.12 -18.40 6.80
C ALA A 135 -15.98 -18.27 5.54
N GLN A 136 -16.46 -17.06 5.24
CA GLN A 136 -17.19 -16.79 3.99
C GLN A 136 -16.33 -17.13 2.77
N ARG A 137 -15.09 -16.63 2.72
CA ARG A 137 -14.20 -16.83 1.56
C ARG A 137 -13.82 -18.30 1.34
N LEU A 138 -13.55 -19.03 2.41
CA LEU A 138 -13.21 -20.46 2.32
C LEU A 138 -14.46 -21.31 2.03
N GLY A 139 -15.64 -20.89 2.49
CA GLY A 139 -16.92 -21.53 2.17
C GLY A 139 -17.41 -21.26 0.75
N THR A 140 -16.99 -20.14 0.13
CA THR A 140 -17.28 -19.80 -1.28
C THR A 140 -16.22 -20.32 -2.27
N GLY A 141 -15.31 -21.21 -1.85
CA GLY A 141 -14.42 -21.92 -2.78
C GLY A 141 -15.25 -22.64 -3.85
N PRO A 142 -14.72 -22.85 -5.08
CA PRO A 142 -15.52 -23.37 -6.16
C PRO A 142 -16.16 -24.69 -5.71
N LEU A 143 -17.49 -24.71 -5.70
CA LEU A 143 -18.24 -25.95 -5.72
C LEU A 143 -17.62 -26.76 -6.85
N SER A 144 -16.93 -27.83 -6.49
CA SER A 144 -16.45 -28.85 -7.41
C SER A 144 -17.67 -29.31 -8.21
N VAL A 145 -17.84 -28.77 -9.42
CA VAL A 145 -18.78 -29.34 -10.37
C VAL A 145 -18.17 -30.67 -10.76
N ALA A 146 -18.77 -31.72 -10.22
CA ALA A 146 -18.49 -33.12 -10.55
C ALA A 146 -18.78 -33.42 -12.03
#